data_AF-A0A2D6GQ64-F1
#
_entry.id   AF-A0A2D6GQ64-F1
#
_cell.length_a   1.000
_cell.length_b   1.000
_cell.length_c   1.000
_cell.angle_alpha   90.00
_cell.angle_beta   90.00
_cell.angle_gamma   90.00
#
_symmetry.space_group_name_H-M   'P 1'
#
loop_
_entity.id
_entity.type
_entity.pdbx_description
1 polymer ?
#
loop_
_entity_poly.entity_id
_entity_poly.type
_entity_poly.pdbx_seq_one_letter_code
_entity_poly.pdbx_strand_id
1 'polypeptide(L)'
;MIYQFDSFELDPSRMSLLQNGEPVRLEPQVFRLLLLLVENRARIVPREEINSVIWDGRLVSDAALASRLRSARSAVGDNGSEQRLIKTIPNTGLRFVGEVTEKSVETGTSRAVLDWVKRYGVFAAGGVVASAVVAAGIWLGITYAENQALEAQYVHTPDAAISGYNNTRFFYVDRHDCMRLCIEQTDFVCRSFDYYNLENACDLSEETAESIGGLKTDYELPQSYDHYARIMPEE
;
A
#
# COMPACT_ATOMS: atom_id res chain seq x y z
N MET A 1 8.48 -3.28 6.48
CA MET A 1 9.94 -3.18 6.21
C MET A 1 10.22 -1.75 5.80
N ILE A 2 11.30 -1.13 6.27
CA ILE A 2 11.76 0.18 5.82
C ILE A 2 13.05 -0.02 5.02
N TYR A 3 13.15 0.61 3.85
CA TYR A 3 14.35 0.57 3.03
C TYR A 3 15.17 1.84 3.28
N GLN A 4 16.44 1.66 3.62
CA GLN A 4 17.37 2.77 3.82
C GLN A 4 18.45 2.75 2.75
N PHE A 5 18.69 3.89 2.14
CA PHE A 5 19.75 4.07 1.14
C PHE A 5 20.26 5.51 1.20
N ASP A 6 21.58 5.69 1.19
CA ASP A 6 22.20 7.01 1.36
C ASP A 6 21.62 7.75 2.59
N SER A 7 21.10 8.97 2.44
CA SER A 7 20.43 9.76 3.49
C SER A 7 18.91 9.55 3.55
N PHE A 8 18.38 8.57 2.82
CA PHE A 8 16.94 8.39 2.63
C PHE A 8 16.39 7.17 3.37
N GLU A 9 15.15 7.32 3.85
CA GLU A 9 14.33 6.24 4.40
C GLU A 9 13.02 6.16 3.64
N LEU A 10 12.77 5.03 2.99
CA LEU A 10 11.56 4.74 2.23
C LEU A 10 10.69 3.77 3.02
N ASP A 11 9.51 4.22 3.43
CA ASP A 11 8.54 3.44 4.19
C ASP A 11 7.29 3.15 3.31
N PRO A 12 7.14 1.91 2.82
CA PRO A 12 5.98 1.50 2.03
C PRO A 12 4.67 1.60 2.80
N SER A 13 4.67 1.31 4.11
CA SER A 13 3.45 1.28 4.93
C SER A 13 2.82 2.65 5.13
N ARG A 14 3.63 3.71 4.99
CA ARG A 14 3.20 5.11 5.14
C ARG A 14 3.23 5.88 3.83
N MET A 15 3.57 5.23 2.71
CA MET A 15 3.86 5.87 1.43
C MET A 15 4.76 7.12 1.57
N SER A 16 5.79 7.03 2.40
CA SER A 16 6.62 8.18 2.76
C SER A 16 8.09 7.97 2.42
N LEU A 17 8.72 9.04 1.93
CA LEU A 17 10.17 9.17 1.82
C LEU A 17 10.64 10.23 2.81
N LEU A 18 11.63 9.89 3.63
CA LEU A 18 12.34 10.85 4.48
C LEU A 18 13.76 11.05 3.97
N GLN A 19 14.29 12.25 4.09
CA GLN A 19 15.71 12.56 3.89
C GLN A 19 16.26 13.16 5.19
N ASN A 20 17.25 12.50 5.80
CA ASN A 20 17.77 12.91 7.11
C ASN A 20 16.67 13.10 8.18
N GLY A 21 15.60 12.29 8.10
CA GLY A 21 14.44 12.36 8.99
C GLY A 21 13.34 13.36 8.56
N GLU A 22 13.59 14.21 7.57
CA GLU A 22 12.62 15.20 7.08
C GLU A 22 11.79 14.67 5.91
N PRO A 23 10.45 14.89 5.86
CA PRO A 23 9.62 14.41 4.78
C PRO A 23 9.95 15.01 3.41
N VAL A 24 10.13 14.14 2.40
CA VAL A 24 10.24 14.52 1.00
C VAL A 24 8.88 14.28 0.34
N ARG A 25 8.25 15.34 -0.16
CA ARG A 25 6.97 15.21 -0.88
C ARG A 25 7.16 14.54 -2.23
N LEU A 26 6.38 13.49 -2.47
CA LEU A 26 6.38 12.75 -3.73
C LEU A 26 4.96 12.63 -4.28
N GLU A 27 4.85 12.71 -5.59
CA GLU A 27 3.66 12.23 -6.27
C GLU A 27 3.57 10.70 -6.11
N PRO A 28 2.36 10.12 -5.99
CA PRO A 28 2.19 8.68 -5.81
C PRO A 28 2.96 7.85 -6.85
N GLN A 29 2.86 8.18 -8.14
CA GLN A 29 3.56 7.46 -9.21
C GLN A 29 5.09 7.52 -9.08
N VAL A 30 5.64 8.60 -8.53
CA VAL A 30 7.08 8.75 -8.30
C VAL A 30 7.52 7.85 -7.14
N PHE A 31 6.72 7.80 -6.08
CA PHE A 31 6.92 6.87 -4.98
C PHE A 31 6.86 5.41 -5.46
N ARG A 32 5.85 5.03 -6.26
CA ARG A 32 5.71 3.69 -6.85
C ARG A 32 6.96 3.30 -7.64
N LEU A 33 7.47 4.20 -8.48
CA LEU A 33 8.68 3.96 -9.25
C LEU A 33 9.89 3.69 -8.34
N LEU A 34 10.10 4.54 -7.34
CA LEU A 34 11.20 4.39 -6.40
C LEU A 34 11.12 3.07 -5.64
N LEU A 35 9.93 2.75 -5.09
CA LEU A 35 9.70 1.51 -4.38
C LEU A 35 9.97 0.28 -5.25
N LEU A 36 9.36 0.22 -6.44
CA LEU A 36 9.55 -0.89 -7.38
C LEU A 36 11.04 -1.14 -7.66
N LEU A 37 11.81 -0.08 -7.89
CA LEU A 37 13.23 -0.17 -8.20
C LEU A 37 14.06 -0.62 -6.98
N VAL A 38 13.75 -0.12 -5.79
CA VAL A 38 14.46 -0.46 -4.54
C VAL A 38 14.18 -1.91 -4.13
N GLU A 39 12.94 -2.37 -4.24
CA GLU A 39 12.57 -3.77 -3.96
C GLU A 39 13.24 -4.74 -4.94
N ASN A 40 13.40 -4.31 -6.20
CA ASN A 40 14.02 -5.11 -7.26
C ASN A 40 15.47 -4.74 -7.54
N ARG A 41 16.18 -4.10 -6.58
CA ARG A 41 17.57 -3.62 -6.72
C ARG A 41 18.58 -4.67 -7.23
N ALA A 42 18.31 -5.95 -7.01
CA ALA A 42 19.15 -7.05 -7.45
C ALA A 42 19.12 -7.28 -8.98
N ARG A 43 18.12 -6.76 -9.70
CA ARG A 43 17.92 -6.99 -11.14
C ARG A 43 17.59 -5.70 -11.90
N ILE A 44 17.52 -5.82 -13.21
CA ILE A 44 16.97 -4.78 -14.07
C ILE A 44 15.45 -4.94 -14.08
N VAL A 45 14.73 -3.84 -13.91
CA VAL A 45 13.28 -3.77 -14.04
C VAL A 45 12.96 -3.31 -15.48
N PRO A 46 12.36 -4.16 -16.32
CA PRO A 46 12.03 -3.84 -17.71
C PRO A 46 11.01 -2.70 -17.82
N ARG A 47 11.03 -1.99 -18.94
CA ARG A 47 10.06 -0.90 -19.20
C ARG A 47 8.61 -1.36 -19.12
N GLU A 48 8.30 -2.53 -19.66
CA GLU A 48 6.93 -3.07 -19.61
C GLU A 48 6.47 -3.35 -18.18
N GLU A 49 7.35 -3.85 -17.33
CA GLU A 49 7.04 -4.05 -15.91
C GLU A 49 6.84 -2.71 -15.19
N ILE A 50 7.71 -1.73 -15.46
CA ILE A 50 7.56 -0.37 -14.92
C ILE A 50 6.24 0.25 -15.37
N ASN A 51 5.88 0.09 -16.65
CA ASN A 51 4.64 0.61 -17.20
C ASN A 51 3.43 -0.06 -16.55
N SER A 52 3.47 -1.39 -16.42
CA SER A 52 2.45 -2.18 -15.76
C SER A 52 2.26 -1.76 -14.30
N VAL A 53 3.33 -1.51 -13.56
CA VAL A 53 3.25 -1.18 -12.13
C VAL A 53 2.91 0.29 -11.90
N ILE A 54 3.29 1.24 -12.76
CA ILE A 54 3.05 2.66 -12.48
C ILE A 54 1.76 3.18 -13.09
N TRP A 55 1.37 2.64 -14.25
CA TRP A 55 0.17 3.04 -15.01
C TRP A 55 -0.82 1.89 -15.21
N ASP A 56 -0.71 0.84 -14.40
CA ASP A 56 -1.71 -0.25 -14.31
C ASP A 56 -1.97 -0.88 -15.70
N GLY A 57 -0.88 -1.17 -16.42
CA GLY A 57 -0.89 -1.80 -17.74
C GLY A 57 -1.26 -0.88 -18.91
N ARG A 58 -1.58 0.40 -18.66
CA ARG A 58 -1.90 1.35 -19.73
C ARG A 58 -0.68 1.63 -20.59
N LEU A 59 -0.89 1.67 -21.91
CA LEU A 59 0.13 2.12 -22.85
C LEU A 59 0.43 3.60 -22.62
N VAL A 60 1.66 3.89 -22.19
CA VAL A 60 2.14 5.25 -21.98
C VAL A 60 3.31 5.56 -22.91
N SER A 61 3.47 6.85 -23.22
CA SER A 61 4.59 7.30 -24.02
C SER A 61 5.90 7.21 -23.24
N ASP A 62 7.01 7.03 -23.95
CA ASP A 62 8.35 7.12 -23.35
C ASP A 62 8.58 8.45 -22.62
N ALA A 63 7.93 9.53 -23.07
CA ALA A 63 7.98 10.83 -22.43
C ALA A 63 7.35 10.83 -21.02
N ALA A 64 6.26 10.09 -20.82
CA ALA A 64 5.62 9.95 -19.51
C ALA A 64 6.55 9.22 -18.53
N LEU A 65 7.17 8.10 -18.96
CA LEU A 65 8.15 7.39 -18.16
C LEU A 65 9.39 8.23 -17.88
N ALA A 66 9.91 8.94 -18.88
CA ALA A 66 11.04 9.84 -18.70
C ALA A 66 10.74 10.97 -17.70
N SER A 67 9.51 11.47 -17.69
CA SER A 67 9.06 12.48 -16.72
C SER A 67 9.07 11.93 -15.29
N ARG A 68 8.46 10.76 -15.07
CA ARG A 68 8.44 10.11 -13.74
C ARG A 68 9.83 9.74 -13.25
N LEU A 69 10.68 9.25 -14.14
CA LEU A 69 12.08 8.97 -13.84
C LEU A 69 12.85 10.25 -13.44
N ARG A 70 12.58 11.38 -14.10
CA ARG A 70 13.22 12.66 -13.76
C ARG A 70 12.80 13.12 -12.36
N SER A 71 11.52 13.05 -12.04
CA SER A 71 11.02 13.38 -10.70
C SER A 71 11.57 12.44 -9.63
N ALA A 72 11.63 11.13 -9.90
CA ALA A 72 12.20 10.14 -8.99
C ALA A 72 13.68 10.41 -8.71
N ARG A 73 14.48 10.67 -9.74
CA ARG A 73 15.88 11.05 -9.59
C ARG A 73 16.04 12.31 -8.76
N SER A 74 15.30 13.38 -9.10
CA SER A 74 15.35 14.64 -8.36
C SER A 74 15.00 14.48 -6.88
N ALA A 75 14.01 13.64 -6.57
CA ALA A 75 13.59 13.38 -5.19
C ALA A 75 14.68 12.75 -4.33
N VAL A 76 15.51 11.89 -4.93
CA VAL A 76 16.64 11.24 -4.23
C VAL A 76 17.97 11.96 -4.49
N GLY A 77 17.89 13.22 -4.93
CA GLY A 77 19.03 14.07 -5.27
C GLY A 77 19.86 13.59 -6.47
N ASP A 78 19.43 12.56 -7.20
CA ASP A 78 20.09 12.00 -8.39
C ASP A 78 19.70 12.78 -9.66
N ASN A 79 20.41 12.54 -10.76
CA ASN A 79 20.11 13.16 -12.05
C ASN A 79 20.45 12.24 -13.24
N GLY A 80 20.04 12.65 -14.44
CA GLY A 80 20.21 11.86 -15.65
C GLY A 80 21.67 11.69 -16.11
N SER A 81 22.58 12.52 -15.62
CA SER A 81 24.00 12.49 -15.97
C SER A 81 24.80 11.61 -15.01
N GLU A 82 24.62 11.79 -13.70
CA GLU A 82 25.32 11.04 -12.65
C GLU A 82 24.76 9.63 -12.48
N GLN A 83 23.42 9.49 -12.49
CA GLN A 83 22.70 8.22 -12.32
C GLN A 83 23.24 7.37 -11.16
N ARG A 84 23.46 8.01 -10.01
CA ARG A 84 24.16 7.39 -8.87
C ARG A 84 23.31 6.36 -8.15
N LEU A 85 21.98 6.54 -8.17
CA LEU A 85 21.02 5.63 -7.53
C LEU A 85 20.17 4.90 -8.57
N ILE A 86 19.69 5.61 -9.59
CA ILE A 86 18.80 5.03 -10.61
C ILE A 86 19.48 5.04 -11.97
N LYS A 87 19.97 3.89 -12.41
CA LYS A 87 20.58 3.72 -13.73
C LYS A 87 19.57 3.38 -14.81
N THR A 88 19.71 4.04 -15.95
CA THR A 88 19.02 3.65 -17.18
C THR A 88 19.87 2.65 -17.94
N ILE A 89 19.29 1.49 -18.23
CA ILE A 89 19.91 0.48 -19.10
C ILE A 89 19.26 0.63 -20.48
N PRO A 90 20.00 1.12 -21.49
CA PRO A 90 19.46 1.39 -22.83
C PRO A 90 18.67 0.20 -23.38
N ASN A 91 17.49 0.49 -23.95
CA ASN A 91 16.59 -0.48 -24.58
C ASN A 91 16.13 -1.65 -23.68
N THR A 92 16.41 -1.59 -22.38
CA THR A 92 16.11 -2.69 -21.46
C THR A 92 15.19 -2.23 -20.34
N GLY A 93 15.59 -1.22 -19.58
CA GLY A 93 14.84 -0.82 -18.39
C GLY A 93 15.63 0.06 -17.44
N LEU A 94 15.28 -0.01 -16.17
CA LEU A 94 15.91 0.74 -15.10
C LEU A 94 16.43 -0.19 -14.02
N ARG A 95 17.44 0.26 -13.27
CA ARG A 95 17.98 -0.48 -12.14
C ARG A 95 18.33 0.46 -11.00
N PHE A 96 17.95 0.09 -9.79
CA PHE A 96 18.47 0.72 -8.58
C PHE A 96 19.87 0.15 -8.29
N VAL A 97 20.85 1.04 -8.13
CA VAL A 97 22.26 0.67 -7.91
C VAL A 97 22.84 1.25 -6.62
N GLY A 98 22.03 1.96 -5.83
CA GLY A 98 22.42 2.34 -4.48
C GLY A 98 22.45 1.13 -3.54
N GLU A 99 23.32 1.19 -2.54
CA GLU A 99 23.32 0.23 -1.42
C GLU A 99 22.06 0.42 -0.58
N VAL A 100 21.30 -0.66 -0.37
CA VAL A 100 20.05 -0.63 0.38
C VAL A 100 20.17 -1.55 1.58
N THR A 101 19.88 -1.00 2.76
CA THR A 101 19.70 -1.77 3.99
C THR A 101 18.21 -1.88 4.30
N GLU A 102 17.75 -3.10 4.59
CA GLU A 102 16.39 -3.35 5.02
C GLU A 102 16.33 -3.33 6.56
N LYS A 103 15.49 -2.46 7.12
CA LYS A 103 15.15 -2.50 8.54
C LYS A 103 13.78 -3.14 8.70
N SER A 104 13.76 -4.26 9.42
CA SER A 104 12.52 -4.72 10.04
C SER A 104 12.11 -3.65 11.05
N VAL A 105 10.87 -3.17 10.94
CA VAL A 105 10.27 -2.35 11.99
C VAL A 105 10.04 -3.30 13.16
N GLU A 106 11.04 -3.45 14.02
CA GLU A 106 10.86 -4.14 15.30
C GLU A 106 9.97 -3.25 16.15
N THR A 107 8.73 -3.68 16.36
CA THR A 107 7.86 -3.17 17.42
C THR A 107 8.61 -3.36 18.74
N GLY A 108 9.23 -2.28 19.24
CA GLY A 108 10.19 -2.35 20.31
C GLY A 108 9.61 -3.00 21.57
N THR A 109 10.10 -4.18 21.93
CA THR A 109 9.98 -4.70 23.29
C THR A 109 11.20 -5.56 23.62
N SER A 110 12.31 -4.95 24.06
CA SER A 110 13.50 -5.80 24.33
C SER A 110 14.51 -5.32 25.37
N ARG A 111 14.14 -4.45 26.33
CA ARG A 111 14.98 -4.24 27.53
C ARG A 111 14.24 -4.50 28.83
N ALA A 112 13.02 -4.01 28.96
CA ALA A 112 12.17 -4.28 30.12
C ALA A 112 11.82 -5.78 30.26
N VAL A 113 11.60 -6.47 29.14
CA VAL A 113 11.27 -7.92 29.14
C VAL A 113 12.47 -8.77 29.55
N LEU A 114 13.69 -8.43 29.09
CA LEU A 114 14.90 -9.15 29.48
C LEU A 114 15.21 -8.99 30.98
N ASP A 115 15.01 -7.79 31.52
CA ASP A 115 15.19 -7.52 32.96
C ASP A 115 14.09 -8.17 33.81
N TRP A 116 12.86 -8.24 33.29
CA TRP A 116 11.74 -8.94 33.92
C TRP A 116 11.97 -10.46 33.97
N VAL A 117 12.41 -11.08 32.87
CA VAL A 117 12.72 -12.52 32.80
C VAL A 117 13.82 -12.90 33.79
N LYS A 118 14.87 -12.08 33.94
CA LYS A 118 15.93 -12.32 34.92
C LYS A 118 15.47 -12.19 36.37
N ARG A 119 14.50 -11.31 36.65
CA ARG A 119 14.00 -11.03 38.01
C ARG A 119 13.01 -12.09 38.53
N TYR A 120 12.33 -12.83 37.64
CA TYR A 120 11.30 -13.81 38.02
C TYR A 120 11.59 -15.27 37.57
N GLY A 121 12.80 -15.54 37.08
CA GLY A 121 13.20 -16.81 36.45
C GLY A 121 13.47 -18.01 37.38
N VAL A 122 12.59 -18.32 38.34
CA VAL A 122 12.62 -19.61 39.07
C VAL A 122 11.42 -20.52 38.74
N PHE A 123 10.47 -20.07 37.93
CA PHE A 123 9.36 -20.92 37.48
C PHE A 123 9.14 -20.79 35.96
N ALA A 124 8.75 -21.90 35.33
CA ALA A 124 8.13 -21.98 33.99
C ALA A 124 9.03 -22.23 32.76
N ALA A 125 9.73 -23.38 32.73
CA ALA A 125 10.06 -24.02 31.44
C ALA A 125 8.81 -24.52 30.67
N GLY A 126 7.60 -24.52 31.28
CA GLY A 126 6.34 -24.94 30.66
C GLY A 126 5.26 -23.86 30.46
N GLY A 127 5.39 -22.67 31.05
CA GLY A 127 4.32 -21.66 31.06
C GLY A 127 4.40 -20.61 29.94
N VAL A 128 5.59 -20.33 29.41
CA VAL A 128 5.81 -19.20 28.49
C VAL A 128 5.19 -19.43 27.11
N VAL A 129 5.17 -20.68 26.62
CA VAL A 129 4.53 -21.03 25.33
C VAL A 129 3.01 -20.83 25.40
N ALA A 130 2.38 -21.18 26.51
CA ALA A 130 0.93 -21.04 26.67
C ALA A 130 0.48 -19.57 26.62
N SER A 131 1.22 -18.66 27.28
CA SER A 131 0.85 -17.23 27.32
C SER A 131 1.02 -16.52 25.98
N ALA A 132 2.07 -16.85 25.20
CA ALA A 132 2.26 -16.28 23.86
C ALA A 132 1.16 -16.73 22.89
N VAL A 133 0.74 -18.00 22.98
CA VAL A 133 -0.39 -18.53 22.18
C VAL A 133 -1.71 -17.88 22.60
N VAL A 134 -1.93 -17.66 23.89
CA VAL A 134 -3.13 -16.96 24.39
C VAL A 134 -3.15 -15.50 23.93
N ALA A 135 -2.02 -14.78 24.01
CA ALA A 135 -1.96 -13.39 23.56
C ALA A 135 -2.16 -13.26 22.04
N ALA A 136 -1.54 -14.13 21.24
CA ALA A 136 -1.76 -14.18 19.80
C ALA A 136 -3.22 -14.52 19.45
N GLY A 137 -3.81 -15.47 20.19
CA GLY A 137 -5.22 -15.84 20.04
C GLY A 137 -6.19 -14.70 20.40
N ILE A 138 -5.91 -13.96 21.47
CA ILE A 138 -6.69 -12.77 21.86
C ILE A 138 -6.56 -11.68 20.80
N TRP A 139 -5.34 -11.37 20.33
CA TRP A 139 -5.14 -10.35 19.32
C TRP A 139 -5.82 -10.71 17.99
N LEU A 140 -5.64 -11.95 17.52
CA LEU A 140 -6.37 -12.47 16.35
C LEU A 140 -7.88 -12.40 16.55
N GLY A 141 -8.38 -12.72 17.74
CA GLY A 141 -9.79 -12.63 18.08
C GLY A 141 -10.34 -11.19 18.04
N ILE A 142 -9.58 -10.23 18.56
CA ILE A 142 -9.94 -8.80 18.55
C ILE A 142 -9.94 -8.28 17.10
N THR A 143 -8.86 -8.48 16.35
CA THR A 143 -8.77 -8.03 14.95
C THR A 143 -9.85 -8.68 14.09
N TYR A 144 -10.14 -9.97 14.30
CA TYR A 144 -11.24 -10.64 13.62
C TYR A 144 -12.60 -10.00 13.95
N ALA A 145 -12.87 -9.72 15.22
CA ALA A 145 -14.11 -9.08 15.64
C ALA A 145 -14.25 -7.64 15.07
N GLU A 146 -13.16 -6.87 15.05
CA GLU A 146 -13.13 -5.53 14.45
C GLU A 146 -13.40 -5.56 12.94
N ASN A 147 -12.74 -6.47 12.22
CA ASN A 147 -12.96 -6.65 10.78
C ASN A 147 -14.40 -7.10 10.50
N GLN A 148 -14.95 -8.00 11.29
CA GLN A 148 -16.34 -8.45 11.14
C GLN A 148 -17.34 -7.30 11.38
N ALA A 149 -17.09 -6.46 12.39
CA ALA A 149 -17.91 -5.28 12.66
C ALA A 149 -17.80 -4.21 11.56
N LEU A 150 -16.64 -4.12 10.92
CA LEU A 150 -16.41 -3.25 9.77
C LEU A 150 -17.14 -3.77 8.52
N GLU A 151 -17.00 -5.05 8.18
CA GLU A 151 -17.68 -5.69 7.05
C GLU A 151 -19.21 -5.61 7.19
N ALA A 152 -19.74 -5.70 8.42
CA ALA A 152 -21.17 -5.57 8.69
C ALA A 152 -21.76 -4.19 8.35
N GLN A 153 -20.92 -3.17 8.11
CA GLN A 153 -21.35 -1.84 7.67
C GLN A 153 -21.44 -1.70 6.15
N TYR A 154 -21.15 -2.76 5.40
CA TYR A 154 -21.12 -2.75 3.94
C TYR A 154 -21.94 -3.89 3.33
N VAL A 155 -22.59 -3.60 2.21
CA VAL A 155 -23.16 -4.60 1.31
C VAL A 155 -22.14 -4.87 0.21
N HIS A 156 -21.65 -6.11 0.14
CA HIS A 156 -20.69 -6.57 -0.85
C HIS A 156 -21.40 -7.15 -2.09
N THR A 157 -20.99 -6.71 -3.27
CA THR A 157 -21.38 -7.30 -4.55
C THR A 157 -20.11 -7.70 -5.32
N PRO A 158 -19.84 -9.00 -5.51
CA PRO A 158 -18.66 -9.45 -6.25
C PRO A 158 -18.79 -9.18 -7.74
N ASP A 159 -17.66 -9.05 -8.42
CA ASP A 159 -17.56 -8.85 -9.88
C ASP A 159 -18.40 -7.67 -10.40
N ALA A 160 -18.44 -6.60 -9.62
CA ALA A 160 -19.25 -5.43 -9.86
C ALA A 160 -18.52 -4.14 -9.49
N ALA A 161 -18.86 -3.04 -10.16
CA ALA A 161 -18.31 -1.72 -9.86
C ALA A 161 -19.21 -0.57 -10.36
N ILE A 162 -18.98 0.63 -9.81
CA ILE A 162 -19.53 1.89 -10.28
C ILE A 162 -18.53 2.50 -11.28
N SER A 163 -18.81 2.33 -12.57
CA SER A 163 -17.89 2.79 -13.62
C SER A 163 -17.96 4.32 -13.82
N GLY A 164 -16.93 5.04 -13.40
CA GLY A 164 -16.69 6.43 -13.78
C GLY A 164 -17.15 7.49 -12.77
N TYR A 165 -17.55 7.08 -11.56
CA TYR A 165 -17.98 7.98 -10.49
C TYR A 165 -17.03 7.89 -9.29
N ASN A 166 -15.73 8.02 -9.56
CA ASN A 166 -14.68 7.81 -8.56
C ASN A 166 -14.20 9.16 -8.04
N ASN A 167 -14.47 9.46 -6.78
CA ASN A 167 -14.08 10.72 -6.15
C ASN A 167 -12.60 10.69 -5.73
N THR A 168 -12.12 9.57 -5.17
CA THR A 168 -10.73 9.43 -4.73
C THR A 168 -10.25 8.00 -4.88
N ARG A 169 -9.00 7.82 -5.37
CA ARG A 169 -8.35 6.52 -5.51
C ARG A 169 -7.26 6.31 -4.48
N PHE A 170 -7.25 5.14 -3.85
CA PHE A 170 -6.20 4.66 -2.97
C PHE A 170 -5.52 3.43 -3.56
N PHE A 171 -4.21 3.31 -3.33
CA PHE A 171 -3.37 2.21 -3.82
C PHE A 171 -2.65 1.55 -2.66
N TYR A 172 -2.31 0.26 -2.81
CA TYR A 172 -1.64 -0.56 -1.79
C TYR A 172 -2.44 -0.69 -0.50
N VAL A 173 -3.75 -0.74 -0.64
CA VAL A 173 -4.72 -0.86 0.43
C VAL A 173 -5.42 -2.21 0.29
N ASP A 174 -5.56 -2.92 1.41
CA ASP A 174 -6.45 -4.07 1.41
C ASP A 174 -7.92 -3.64 1.46
N ARG A 175 -8.84 -4.58 1.30
CA ARG A 175 -10.27 -4.30 1.35
C ARG A 175 -10.72 -3.62 2.65
N HIS A 176 -10.19 -4.04 3.80
CA HIS A 176 -10.57 -3.47 5.10
C HIS A 176 -10.00 -2.05 5.27
N ASP A 177 -8.83 -1.78 4.70
CA ASP A 177 -8.30 -0.41 4.62
C ASP A 177 -9.25 0.49 3.84
N CYS A 178 -9.77 0.02 2.70
CA CYS A 178 -10.77 0.76 1.91
C CYS A 178 -12.06 1.03 2.69
N MET A 179 -12.56 0.04 3.43
CA MET A 179 -13.72 0.22 4.31
C MET A 179 -13.48 1.30 5.38
N ARG A 180 -12.30 1.32 5.99
CA ARG A 180 -11.91 2.35 6.98
C ARG A 180 -11.79 3.73 6.32
N LEU A 181 -11.08 3.82 5.21
CA LEU A 181 -10.89 5.07 4.45
C LEU A 181 -12.22 5.69 4.01
N CYS A 182 -13.20 4.87 3.61
CA CYS A 182 -14.54 5.36 3.27
C CYS A 182 -15.29 5.90 4.50
N ILE A 183 -15.20 5.25 5.67
CA ILE A 183 -15.83 5.76 6.90
C ILE A 183 -15.19 7.07 7.36
N GLU A 184 -13.87 7.15 7.30
CA GLU A 184 -13.06 8.27 7.79
C GLU A 184 -12.97 9.45 6.80
N GLN A 185 -13.47 9.28 5.56
CA GLN A 185 -13.44 10.32 4.54
C GLN A 185 -14.22 11.56 5.00
N THR A 186 -13.58 12.73 4.90
CA THR A 186 -14.14 14.02 5.33
C THR A 186 -14.44 14.97 4.18
N ASP A 187 -13.80 14.78 3.02
CA ASP A 187 -13.94 15.68 1.88
C ASP A 187 -15.31 15.51 1.19
N PHE A 188 -15.88 14.31 1.28
CA PHE A 188 -17.21 13.96 0.79
C PHE A 188 -17.80 12.84 1.64
N VAL A 189 -19.13 12.69 1.60
CA VAL A 189 -19.79 11.56 2.27
C VAL A 189 -19.58 10.32 1.41
N CYS A 190 -18.59 9.51 1.75
CA CYS A 190 -18.36 8.25 1.03
C CYS A 190 -19.53 7.28 1.27
N ARG A 191 -20.19 6.92 0.17
CA ARG A 191 -21.35 6.03 0.15
C ARG A 191 -21.02 4.65 -0.40
N SER A 192 -19.98 4.53 -1.20
CA SER A 192 -19.54 3.25 -1.72
C SER A 192 -18.06 3.27 -2.12
N PHE A 193 -17.50 2.10 -2.39
CA PHE A 193 -16.21 1.99 -3.05
C PHE A 193 -16.12 0.75 -3.93
N ASP A 194 -15.27 0.81 -4.95
CA ASP A 194 -14.91 -0.32 -5.79
C ASP A 194 -13.50 -0.79 -5.40
N TYR A 195 -13.37 -2.08 -5.09
CA TYR A 195 -12.10 -2.71 -4.76
C TYR A 195 -11.54 -3.47 -5.95
N TYR A 196 -10.26 -3.23 -6.23
CA TYR A 196 -9.52 -3.80 -7.33
C TYR A 196 -8.70 -4.96 -6.79
N ASN A 197 -9.29 -6.17 -6.84
CA ASN A 197 -8.75 -7.36 -6.16
C ASN A 197 -7.31 -7.73 -6.58
N LEU A 198 -6.91 -7.44 -7.83
CA LEU A 198 -5.56 -7.71 -8.32
C LEU A 198 -4.56 -6.58 -8.04
N GLU A 199 -5.06 -5.37 -7.81
CA GLU A 199 -4.23 -4.18 -7.66
C GLU A 199 -4.02 -3.77 -6.19
N ASN A 200 -4.80 -4.35 -5.26
CA ASN A 200 -4.89 -3.88 -3.87
C ASN A 200 -5.13 -2.36 -3.84
N ALA A 201 -6.19 -1.93 -4.52
CA ALA A 201 -6.55 -0.53 -4.66
C ALA A 201 -8.06 -0.37 -4.52
N CYS A 202 -8.52 0.83 -4.20
CA CYS A 202 -9.94 1.14 -4.25
C CYS A 202 -10.22 2.57 -4.71
N ASP A 203 -11.39 2.72 -5.32
CA ASP A 203 -11.97 3.99 -5.66
C ASP A 203 -13.15 4.26 -4.73
N LEU A 204 -13.05 5.30 -3.90
CA LEU A 204 -14.13 5.77 -3.06
C LEU A 204 -15.08 6.66 -3.87
N SER A 205 -16.37 6.57 -3.57
CA SER A 205 -17.43 7.30 -4.26
C SER A 205 -18.44 7.90 -3.29
N GLU A 206 -18.93 9.10 -3.60
CA GLU A 206 -20.11 9.69 -2.96
C GLU A 206 -21.43 9.16 -3.54
N GLU A 207 -21.35 8.36 -4.60
CA GLU A 207 -22.49 7.78 -5.29
C GLU A 207 -22.81 6.37 -4.78
N THR A 208 -24.03 5.95 -5.09
CA THR A 208 -24.57 4.60 -4.84
C THR A 208 -24.87 3.93 -6.17
N ALA A 209 -25.00 2.60 -6.17
CA ALA A 209 -25.44 1.89 -7.38
C ALA A 209 -26.78 2.44 -7.88
N GLU A 210 -27.71 2.74 -6.97
CA GLU A 210 -29.04 3.25 -7.28
C GLU A 210 -29.00 4.65 -7.89
N SER A 211 -28.13 5.54 -7.38
CA SER A 211 -28.05 6.93 -7.86
C SER A 211 -27.49 7.06 -9.28
N ILE A 212 -26.67 6.09 -9.71
CA ILE A 212 -26.03 6.09 -11.04
C ILE A 212 -26.63 5.10 -12.04
N GLY A 213 -27.73 4.43 -11.68
CA GLY A 213 -28.48 3.55 -12.59
C GLY A 213 -28.04 2.08 -12.60
N GLY A 214 -27.27 1.66 -11.61
CA GLY A 214 -26.91 0.26 -11.34
C GLY A 214 -25.41 -0.01 -11.40
N LEU A 215 -25.04 -1.21 -10.99
CA LEU A 215 -23.66 -1.69 -11.07
C LEU A 215 -23.35 -2.22 -12.46
N LYS A 216 -22.14 -1.92 -12.93
CA LYS A 216 -21.57 -2.59 -14.09
C LYS A 216 -21.06 -3.97 -13.65
N THR A 217 -21.40 -5.01 -14.40
CA THR A 217 -21.07 -6.42 -14.09
C THR A 217 -20.51 -7.19 -15.29
N ASP A 218 -20.39 -6.55 -16.45
CA ASP A 218 -20.03 -7.17 -17.73
C ASP A 218 -18.54 -6.95 -18.09
N TYR A 219 -17.65 -7.00 -17.11
CA TYR A 219 -16.22 -6.81 -17.34
C TYR A 219 -15.58 -8.03 -18.02
N GLU A 220 -14.72 -7.77 -19.02
CA GLU A 220 -13.92 -8.81 -19.66
C GLU A 220 -12.79 -9.26 -18.70
N LEU A 221 -12.70 -10.57 -18.45
CA LEU A 221 -11.62 -11.17 -17.67
C LEU A 221 -10.24 -10.75 -18.22
N PRO A 222 -9.23 -10.48 -17.36
CA PRO A 222 -9.09 -10.98 -16.00
C PRO A 222 -9.42 -9.96 -14.88
N GLN A 223 -10.16 -8.89 -15.17
CA GLN A 223 -10.47 -7.88 -14.17
C GLN A 223 -11.56 -8.40 -13.20
N SER A 224 -11.25 -8.45 -11.90
CA SER A 224 -12.23 -8.74 -10.84
C SER A 224 -12.34 -7.50 -9.94
N TYR A 225 -13.49 -6.84 -10.00
CA TYR A 225 -13.85 -5.70 -9.17
C TYR A 225 -14.87 -6.15 -8.14
N ASP A 226 -14.73 -5.72 -6.90
CA ASP A 226 -15.77 -5.96 -5.89
C ASP A 226 -16.35 -4.62 -5.47
N HIS A 227 -17.67 -4.49 -5.52
CA HIS A 227 -18.36 -3.29 -5.08
C HIS A 227 -18.78 -3.42 -3.62
N TYR A 228 -18.60 -2.34 -2.85
CA TYR A 228 -19.00 -2.23 -1.46
C TYR A 228 -19.84 -0.99 -1.25
N ALA A 229 -21.15 -1.17 -1.01
CA ALA A 229 -22.06 -0.09 -0.66
C ALA A 229 -22.14 0.06 0.86
N ARG A 230 -21.95 1.28 1.37
CA ARG A 230 -22.02 1.57 2.80
C ARG A 230 -23.48 1.57 3.25
N ILE A 231 -23.77 0.87 4.34
CA ILE A 231 -25.09 0.92 4.99
C ILE A 231 -25.16 2.23 5.77
N MET A 232 -25.95 3.17 5.25
CA MET A 232 -26.20 4.46 5.89
C MET A 232 -27.32 4.30 6.94
N PRO A 233 -27.19 4.89 8.14
CA PRO A 233 -28.30 4.94 9.08
C PRO A 233 -29.47 5.72 8.49
N GLU A 234 -30.70 5.27 8.73
CA GLU A 234 -31.92 6.04 8.40
C GLU A 234 -31.92 7.33 9.24
N GLU A 235 -32.16 8.47 8.59
CA GLU A 235 -32.30 9.79 9.23
C GLU A 235 -33.63 9.95 9.98
#